data_AF-R5KYF1-F1
#
_entry.id   AF-R5KYF1-F1
#
_cell.length_a   1.000
_cell.length_b   1.000
_cell.length_c   1.000
_cell.angle_alpha   90.00
_cell.angle_beta   90.00
_cell.angle_gamma   90.00
#
_symmetry.space_group_name_H-M   'P 1'
#
loop_
_entity.id
_entity.type
_entity.pdbx_description
1 polymer ?
#
loop_
_entity_poly.entity_id
_entity_poly.type
_entity_poly.pdbx_seq_one_letter_code
_entity_poly.pdbx_strand_id
1 'polypeptide(L)'
;MGIRNDDYIEIELGSIEKYTGRAELRKFLLYTFATEECKTKLRYFVETLADGKRIYIERPGRLNKGCDFVIYVEDLIKWQNGNDKAPSHNDLLEDLQLKKDNLPPNDYGKLIQAITDIHDLKTFEQAYSNVKGLPCHGWPYELTLKLVRWFFIEQDLTYWAGQGRGMLYNAIKEV
;
A
#
# COMPACT_ATOMS: atom_id res chain seq x y z
N MET A 1 22.17 -0.91 -4.24
CA MET A 1 20.90 -0.95 -3.48
C MET A 1 20.26 -2.26 -3.84
N GLY A 2 20.05 -3.12 -2.87
CA GLY A 2 19.57 -4.47 -3.10
C GLY A 2 18.71 -4.86 -1.92
N ILE A 3 17.64 -5.58 -2.22
CA ILE A 3 16.78 -6.20 -1.23
C ILE A 3 17.62 -7.01 -0.24
N ARG A 4 17.15 -7.12 1.00
CA ARG A 4 17.79 -7.94 2.03
C ARG A 4 18.13 -9.32 1.46
N ASN A 5 19.40 -9.71 1.56
CA ASN A 5 19.84 -11.06 1.19
C ASN A 5 19.27 -12.06 2.19
N ASP A 6 18.15 -12.68 1.83
CA ASP A 6 17.38 -13.61 2.66
C ASP A 6 16.83 -14.79 1.85
N ASP A 7 16.11 -15.68 2.52
CA ASP A 7 15.55 -16.91 1.98
C ASP A 7 14.16 -16.72 1.35
N TYR A 8 13.75 -15.48 1.05
CA TYR A 8 12.48 -15.21 0.40
C TYR A 8 12.55 -15.56 -1.09
N ILE A 9 11.54 -16.28 -1.59
CA ILE A 9 11.36 -16.48 -3.02
C ILE A 9 10.62 -15.26 -3.58
N GLU A 10 11.23 -14.64 -4.58
CA GLU A 10 10.74 -13.44 -5.23
C GLU A 10 9.77 -13.76 -6.38
N ILE A 11 8.61 -13.11 -6.38
CA ILE A 11 7.53 -13.33 -7.35
C ILE A 11 6.96 -11.98 -7.80
N GLU A 12 6.73 -11.83 -9.11
CA GLU A 12 5.95 -10.71 -9.64
C GLU A 12 4.46 -11.07 -9.58
N LEU A 13 3.68 -10.37 -8.75
CA LEU A 13 2.26 -10.69 -8.54
C LEU A 13 1.38 -10.33 -9.76
N GLY A 14 1.89 -9.46 -10.65
CA GLY A 14 1.13 -8.89 -11.75
C GLY A 14 0.20 -7.75 -11.30
N SER A 15 -0.28 -6.96 -12.28
CA SER A 15 -1.05 -5.76 -11.98
C SER A 15 -2.45 -6.06 -11.43
N ILE A 16 -2.81 -5.34 -10.36
CA ILE A 16 -4.13 -5.38 -9.73
C ILE A 16 -5.11 -4.31 -10.26
N GLU A 17 -4.68 -3.44 -11.18
CA GLU A 17 -5.51 -2.33 -11.72
C GLU A 17 -6.78 -2.81 -12.43
N LYS A 18 -6.76 -4.04 -12.95
CA LYS A 18 -7.90 -4.64 -13.66
C LYS A 18 -9.08 -4.98 -12.75
N TYR A 19 -8.87 -5.03 -11.43
CA TYR A 19 -9.91 -5.41 -10.48
C TYR A 19 -10.59 -4.17 -9.91
N THR A 20 -11.87 -4.00 -10.22
CA THR A 20 -12.69 -2.86 -9.78
C THR A 20 -13.60 -3.20 -8.61
N GLY A 21 -13.57 -4.46 -8.14
CA GLY A 21 -14.36 -4.94 -7.01
C GLY A 21 -13.52 -5.52 -5.86
N ARG A 22 -13.89 -5.20 -4.62
CA ARG A 22 -13.26 -5.76 -3.40
C ARG A 22 -13.28 -7.29 -3.40
N ALA A 23 -14.40 -7.89 -3.82
CA ALA A 23 -14.54 -9.34 -3.87
C ALA A 23 -13.60 -9.97 -4.90
N GLU A 24 -13.35 -9.31 -6.03
CA GLU A 24 -12.47 -9.81 -7.09
C GLU A 24 -11.00 -9.74 -6.67
N LEU A 25 -10.58 -8.60 -6.10
CA LEU A 25 -9.24 -8.43 -5.51
C LEU A 25 -8.98 -9.49 -4.44
N ARG A 26 -9.93 -9.68 -3.52
CA ARG A 26 -9.83 -10.70 -2.47
C ARG A 26 -9.73 -12.09 -3.06
N LYS A 27 -10.58 -12.45 -4.02
CA LYS A 27 -10.50 -13.76 -4.69
C LYS A 27 -9.14 -13.96 -5.34
N PHE A 28 -8.66 -12.98 -6.10
CA PHE A 28 -7.35 -13.04 -6.75
C PHE A 28 -6.23 -13.32 -5.75
N LEU A 29 -6.11 -12.51 -4.71
CA LEU A 29 -5.05 -12.66 -3.70
C LEU A 29 -5.18 -13.97 -2.94
N LEU A 30 -6.38 -14.35 -2.53
CA LEU A 30 -6.61 -15.62 -1.83
C LEU A 30 -6.29 -16.83 -2.71
N TYR A 31 -6.63 -16.80 -3.99
CA TYR A 31 -6.25 -17.87 -4.91
C TYR A 31 -4.74 -17.94 -5.09
N THR A 32 -4.07 -16.79 -5.24
CA THR A 32 -2.61 -16.75 -5.28
C THR A 32 -2.02 -17.36 -4.01
N PHE A 33 -2.47 -16.91 -2.84
CA PHE A 33 -1.94 -17.36 -1.55
C PHE A 33 -2.28 -18.84 -1.26
N ALA A 34 -3.40 -19.35 -1.78
CA ALA A 34 -3.76 -20.76 -1.64
C ALA A 34 -2.87 -21.72 -2.45
N THR A 35 -2.11 -21.20 -3.43
CA THR A 35 -1.15 -21.99 -4.21
C THR A 35 0.26 -22.01 -3.61
N GLU A 36 0.47 -21.30 -2.49
CA GLU A 36 1.76 -21.24 -1.81
C GLU A 36 2.14 -22.60 -1.20
N GLU A 37 3.40 -23.00 -1.35
CA GLU A 37 3.92 -24.20 -0.70
C GLU A 37 4.16 -23.95 0.79
N CYS A 38 3.89 -24.97 1.62
CA CYS A 38 4.04 -24.89 3.06
C CYS A 38 5.47 -24.51 3.48
N LYS A 39 5.62 -23.63 4.48
CA LYS A 39 6.89 -23.15 5.04
C LYS A 39 7.78 -22.36 4.06
N THR A 40 7.20 -21.85 2.97
CA THR A 40 7.90 -20.96 2.05
C THR A 40 7.74 -19.51 2.49
N LYS A 41 8.82 -18.73 2.42
CA LYS A 41 8.76 -17.28 2.56
C LYS A 41 8.70 -16.67 1.17
N LEU A 42 7.71 -15.83 0.91
CA LEU A 42 7.43 -15.28 -0.40
C LEU A 42 7.45 -13.76 -0.35
N ARG A 43 8.12 -13.17 -1.33
CA ARG A 43 8.17 -11.72 -1.55
C ARG A 43 7.51 -11.45 -2.89
N TYR A 44 6.32 -10.88 -2.83
CA TYR A 44 5.58 -10.50 -4.03
C TYR A 44 5.86 -9.03 -4.34
N PHE A 45 6.51 -8.75 -5.47
CA PHE A 45 6.56 -7.38 -6.01
C PHE A 45 5.20 -7.04 -6.59
N VAL A 46 4.67 -5.90 -6.16
CA VAL A 46 3.30 -5.52 -6.45
C VAL A 46 3.20 -4.20 -7.20
N GLU A 47 4.18 -3.33 -7.05
CA GLU A 47 4.26 -2.05 -7.77
C GLU A 47 5.73 -1.72 -8.05
N THR A 48 6.00 -1.04 -9.16
CA THR A 48 7.26 -0.35 -9.43
C THR A 48 6.95 1.14 -9.59
N LEU A 49 7.63 1.98 -8.81
CA LEU A 49 7.50 3.43 -8.84
C LEU A 49 8.33 4.02 -9.99
N ALA A 50 8.04 5.27 -10.37
CA ALA A 50 8.78 5.96 -11.43
C ALA A 50 10.28 6.14 -11.14
N ASP A 51 10.69 6.16 -9.87
CA ASP A 51 12.09 6.25 -9.44
C ASP A 51 12.80 4.88 -9.38
N GLY A 52 12.11 3.80 -9.76
CA GLY A 52 12.62 2.44 -9.80
C GLY A 52 12.50 1.67 -8.49
N LYS A 53 12.09 2.32 -7.38
CA LYS A 53 11.80 1.61 -6.13
C LYS A 53 10.55 0.76 -6.27
N ARG A 54 10.50 -0.36 -5.56
CA ARG A 54 9.34 -1.27 -5.59
C ARG A 54 8.58 -1.28 -4.28
N ILE A 55 7.28 -1.47 -4.40
CA ILE A 55 6.43 -1.90 -3.27
C ILE A 55 6.32 -3.41 -3.38
N TYR A 56 6.50 -4.09 -2.25
CA TYR A 56 6.37 -5.54 -2.17
C TYR A 56 5.65 -5.96 -0.90
N ILE A 57 5.04 -7.15 -0.94
CA ILE A 57 4.43 -7.76 0.24
C ILE A 57 5.18 -9.05 0.59
N GLU A 58 5.42 -9.23 1.88
CA GLU A 58 6.05 -10.43 2.42
C GLU A 58 5.02 -11.35 3.07
N ARG A 59 5.14 -12.64 2.77
CA ARG A 59 4.35 -13.72 3.35
C ARG A 59 5.25 -14.85 3.87
N PRO A 60 4.83 -15.57 4.92
CA PRO A 60 3.65 -15.30 5.73
C PRO A 60 3.83 -14.04 6.60
N GLY A 61 2.71 -13.42 7.01
CA GLY A 61 2.75 -12.24 7.88
C GLY A 61 3.29 -12.55 9.28
N ARG A 62 3.66 -11.51 10.06
CA ARG A 62 4.34 -11.70 11.36
C ARG A 62 3.55 -12.52 12.38
N LEU A 63 2.22 -12.47 12.31
CA LEU A 63 1.36 -13.20 13.23
C LEU A 63 1.13 -14.64 12.76
N ASN A 64 1.40 -14.95 11.48
CA ASN A 64 1.20 -16.26 10.85
C ASN A 64 -0.22 -16.84 11.08
N LYS A 65 -1.26 -15.98 11.10
CA LYS A 65 -2.64 -16.37 11.43
C LYS A 65 -3.55 -16.55 10.21
N GLY A 66 -3.01 -16.60 9.01
CA GLY A 66 -3.75 -16.99 7.81
C GLY A 66 -3.28 -16.29 6.56
N CYS A 67 -4.14 -15.43 6.00
CA CYS A 67 -3.88 -14.70 4.75
C CYS A 67 -3.29 -13.30 4.98
N ASP A 68 -2.59 -13.09 6.11
CA ASP A 68 -1.92 -11.83 6.44
C ASP A 68 -0.59 -11.68 5.70
N PHE A 69 -0.25 -10.45 5.34
CA PHE A 69 1.01 -10.08 4.69
C PHE A 69 1.53 -8.77 5.27
N VAL A 70 2.80 -8.47 5.04
CA VAL A 70 3.41 -7.20 5.47
C VAL A 70 3.85 -6.42 4.25
N ILE A 71 3.46 -5.14 4.17
CA ILE A 71 3.82 -4.25 3.06
C ILE A 71 5.17 -3.61 3.35
N TYR A 72 6.04 -3.57 2.35
CA TYR A 72 7.32 -2.88 2.36
C TYR A 72 7.49 -2.03 1.11
N VAL A 73 8.35 -1.03 1.23
CA VAL A 73 8.76 -0.16 0.14
C VAL A 73 10.28 -0.05 0.21
N GLU A 74 10.95 -0.36 -0.89
CA GLU A 74 12.41 -0.32 -0.96
C GLU A 74 12.94 1.08 -0.61
N ASP A 75 13.94 1.16 0.28
CA ASP A 75 14.63 2.40 0.60
C ASP A 75 13.69 3.56 1.03
N LEU A 76 12.56 3.25 1.69
CA LEU A 76 11.64 4.24 2.25
C LEU A 76 11.96 4.54 3.72
N ILE A 77 11.84 3.52 4.57
CA ILE A 77 12.16 3.58 6.00
C ILE A 77 13.07 2.41 6.29
N LYS A 78 14.15 2.64 7.06
CA LYS A 78 15.10 1.58 7.42
C LYS A 78 15.19 1.39 8.92
N TRP A 79 15.37 0.15 9.33
CA TRP A 79 15.87 -0.17 10.66
C TRP A 79 17.33 0.25 10.80
N GLN A 80 17.82 0.34 12.04
CA GLN A 80 19.22 0.66 12.32
C GLN A 80 20.20 -0.36 11.72
N ASN A 81 19.75 -1.59 11.45
CA ASN A 81 20.54 -2.62 10.79
C ASN A 81 20.56 -2.50 9.25
N GLY A 82 19.96 -1.44 8.68
CA GLY A 82 19.95 -1.15 7.25
C GLY A 82 18.86 -1.86 6.44
N ASN A 83 18.09 -2.77 7.05
CA ASN A 83 16.97 -3.44 6.38
C ASN A 83 15.75 -2.51 6.29
N ASP A 84 14.94 -2.69 5.25
CA ASP A 84 13.69 -1.97 5.12
C ASP A 84 12.75 -2.27 6.30
N LYS A 85 12.12 -1.21 6.78
CA LYS A 85 11.08 -1.22 7.80
C LYS A 85 9.74 -1.02 7.10
N ALA A 86 8.81 -1.93 7.34
CA ALA A 86 7.44 -1.79 6.88
C ALA A 86 6.84 -0.46 7.37
N PRO A 87 6.32 0.40 6.47
CA PRO A 87 5.57 1.58 6.88
C PRO A 87 4.31 1.13 7.63
N SER A 88 3.95 1.88 8.66
CA SER A 88 2.72 1.70 9.43
C SER A 88 1.62 2.65 8.94
N HIS A 89 0.39 2.43 9.41
CA HIS A 89 -0.68 3.40 9.20
C HIS A 89 -0.34 4.77 9.81
N ASN A 90 0.37 4.82 10.94
CA ASN A 90 0.77 6.10 11.55
C ASN A 90 1.78 6.84 10.67
N ASP A 91 2.75 6.14 10.07
CA ASP A 91 3.70 6.76 9.14
C ASP A 91 2.97 7.42 7.95
N LEU A 92 1.90 6.78 7.44
CA LEU A 92 1.02 7.37 6.43
C LEU A 92 0.27 8.59 6.97
N LEU A 93 -0.36 8.52 8.15
CA LEU A 93 -1.11 9.64 8.72
C LEU A 93 -0.21 10.85 8.99
N GLU A 94 1.02 10.62 9.45
CA GLU A 94 2.05 11.65 9.64
C GLU A 94 2.47 12.29 8.30
N ASP A 95 2.65 11.49 7.25
CA ASP A 95 2.92 12.00 5.89
C ASP A 95 1.77 12.85 5.35
N LEU A 96 0.52 12.45 5.60
CA LEU A 96 -0.67 13.22 5.23
C LEU A 96 -0.78 14.51 6.05
N GLN A 97 -0.49 14.48 7.35
CA GLN A 97 -0.47 15.68 8.20
C GLN A 97 0.58 16.67 7.71
N LEU A 98 1.79 16.20 7.39
CA LEU A 98 2.83 17.04 6.80
C LEU A 98 2.36 17.71 5.51
N LYS A 99 1.67 16.97 4.63
CA LYS A 99 1.09 17.53 3.41
C LYS A 99 0.00 18.56 3.72
N LYS A 100 -0.88 18.30 4.70
CA LYS A 100 -1.93 19.22 5.12
C LYS A 100 -1.36 20.56 5.62
N ASP A 101 -0.30 20.49 6.42
CA ASP A 101 0.33 21.67 7.01
C ASP A 101 1.04 22.56 5.98
N ASN A 102 1.42 21.99 4.83
CA ASN A 102 2.21 22.68 3.81
C ASN A 102 1.44 22.98 2.50
N LEU A 103 0.24 22.43 2.32
CA LEU A 103 -0.58 22.64 1.11
C LEU A 103 -1.71 23.65 1.34
N PRO A 104 -2.09 24.42 0.31
CA PRO A 104 -3.35 25.16 0.33
C PRO A 104 -4.54 24.22 0.55
N PRO A 105 -5.60 24.66 1.28
CA PRO A 105 -6.75 23.79 1.59
C PRO A 105 -7.39 23.11 0.38
N ASN A 106 -7.47 23.80 -0.77
CA ASN A 106 -8.01 23.23 -2.00
C ASN A 106 -7.14 22.10 -2.58
N ASP A 107 -5.82 22.22 -2.49
CA ASP A 107 -4.90 21.21 -2.99
C ASP A 107 -4.83 19.99 -2.06
N TYR A 108 -4.92 20.20 -0.74
CA TYR A 108 -5.14 19.11 0.19
C TYR A 108 -6.47 18.40 -0.06
N GLY A 109 -7.54 19.15 -0.38
CA GLY A 109 -8.82 18.58 -0.80
C GLY A 109 -8.72 17.66 -2.01
N LYS A 110 -7.89 18.00 -3.01
CA LYS A 110 -7.62 17.12 -4.16
C LYS A 110 -6.89 15.83 -3.76
N LEU A 111 -5.96 15.89 -2.80
CA LEU A 111 -5.31 14.70 -2.25
C LEU A 111 -6.32 13.78 -1.57
N ILE A 112 -7.20 14.33 -0.73
CA ILE A 112 -8.27 13.54 -0.10
C ILE A 112 -9.21 12.95 -1.15
N GLN A 113 -9.52 13.68 -2.23
CA GLN A 113 -10.31 13.14 -3.34
C GLN A 113 -9.58 11.99 -4.06
N ALA A 114 -8.27 12.10 -4.30
CA ALA A 114 -7.48 11.02 -4.87
C ALA A 114 -7.47 9.76 -3.97
N ILE A 115 -7.37 9.94 -2.66
CA ILE A 115 -7.45 8.82 -1.71
C ILE A 115 -8.86 8.22 -1.69
N THR A 116 -9.90 9.05 -1.76
CA THR A 116 -11.30 8.61 -1.92
C THR A 116 -11.47 7.77 -3.18
N ASP A 117 -10.89 8.20 -4.30
CA ASP A 117 -10.93 7.47 -5.55
C ASP A 117 -10.28 6.08 -5.42
N ILE A 118 -9.15 5.97 -4.70
CA ILE A 118 -8.51 4.68 -4.39
C ILE A 118 -9.37 3.82 -3.44
N HIS A 119 -9.97 4.45 -2.42
CA HIS A 119 -10.89 3.78 -1.48
C HIS A 119 -12.08 3.16 -2.23
N ASP A 120 -12.61 3.88 -3.21
CA ASP A 120 -13.75 3.49 -4.07
C ASP A 120 -13.35 2.64 -5.28
N LEU A 121 -12.10 2.13 -5.30
CA LEU A 121 -11.58 1.21 -6.32
C LEU A 121 -11.54 1.77 -7.74
N LYS A 122 -11.37 3.09 -7.89
CA LYS A 122 -10.98 3.68 -9.17
C LYS A 122 -9.53 3.32 -9.50
N THR A 123 -9.17 3.43 -10.78
CA THR A 123 -7.81 3.14 -11.24
C THR A 123 -6.81 4.12 -10.67
N PHE A 124 -5.53 3.73 -10.64
CA PHE A 124 -4.48 4.62 -10.12
C PHE A 124 -4.41 5.90 -10.93
N GLU A 125 -4.49 5.80 -12.26
CA GLU A 125 -4.41 6.96 -13.14
C GLU A 125 -5.54 7.96 -12.88
N GLN A 126 -6.77 7.47 -12.65
CA GLN A 126 -7.90 8.33 -12.28
C GLN A 126 -7.62 9.10 -10.99
N ALA A 127 -7.19 8.40 -9.94
CA ALA A 127 -6.86 9.03 -8.66
C ALA A 127 -5.66 10.00 -8.77
N TYR A 128 -4.58 9.56 -9.43
CA TYR A 128 -3.32 10.29 -9.55
C TYR A 128 -3.48 11.58 -10.35
N SER A 129 -4.38 11.60 -11.33
CA SER A 129 -4.69 12.81 -12.12
C SER A 129 -5.10 14.01 -11.26
N ASN A 130 -5.74 13.79 -10.10
CA ASN A 130 -6.16 14.86 -9.19
C ASN A 130 -4.98 15.54 -8.48
N VAL A 131 -3.87 14.84 -8.28
CA VAL A 131 -2.71 15.30 -7.51
C VAL A 131 -1.49 15.56 -8.40
N LYS A 132 -1.58 15.25 -9.70
CA LYS A 132 -0.52 15.48 -10.66
C LYS A 132 -0.18 16.96 -10.75
N GLY A 133 1.06 17.30 -10.42
CA GLY A 133 1.58 18.67 -10.46
C GLY A 133 1.35 19.49 -9.18
N LEU A 134 0.79 18.91 -8.12
CA LEU A 134 0.76 19.57 -6.82
C LEU A 134 2.19 19.63 -6.21
N PRO A 135 2.47 20.65 -5.37
CA PRO A 135 3.73 20.68 -4.61
C PRO A 135 3.88 19.43 -3.76
N CYS A 136 5.04 18.77 -3.83
CA CYS A 136 5.29 17.53 -3.11
C CYS A 136 6.00 17.80 -1.77
N HIS A 137 5.33 17.47 -0.66
CA HIS A 137 5.90 17.48 0.68
C HIS A 137 5.86 16.06 1.27
N GLY A 138 6.96 15.61 1.88
CA GLY A 138 7.07 14.22 2.36
C GLY A 138 7.19 13.22 1.21
N TRP A 139 6.46 12.11 1.29
CA TRP A 139 6.47 11.06 0.27
C TRP A 139 5.88 11.52 -1.07
N PRO A 140 6.39 11.04 -2.22
CA PRO A 140 5.78 11.28 -3.52
C PRO A 140 4.32 10.80 -3.58
N TYR A 141 3.44 11.55 -4.24
CA TYR A 141 2.03 11.18 -4.37
C TYR A 141 1.80 9.81 -5.02
N GLU A 142 2.67 9.42 -5.97
CA GLU A 142 2.62 8.07 -6.57
C GLU A 142 2.78 6.99 -5.49
N LEU A 143 3.81 7.13 -4.65
CA LEU A 143 4.05 6.24 -3.53
C LEU A 143 2.89 6.28 -2.54
N THR A 144 2.45 7.47 -2.09
CA THR A 144 1.37 7.62 -1.11
C THR A 144 0.10 6.90 -1.58
N LEU A 145 -0.34 7.13 -2.83
CA LEU A 145 -1.58 6.53 -3.34
C LEU A 145 -1.47 5.01 -3.54
N LYS A 146 -0.34 4.52 -4.07
CA LYS A 146 -0.11 3.07 -4.22
C LYS A 146 -0.02 2.37 -2.85
N LEU A 147 0.64 2.99 -1.88
CA LEU A 147 0.75 2.46 -0.52
C LEU A 147 -0.62 2.43 0.19
N VAL A 148 -1.39 3.53 0.10
CA VAL A 148 -2.77 3.60 0.63
C VAL A 148 -3.64 2.49 0.04
N ARG A 149 -3.53 2.22 -1.27
CA ARG A 149 -4.25 1.11 -1.89
C ARG A 149 -3.92 -0.22 -1.23
N TRP A 150 -2.64 -0.50 -1.03
CA TRP A 150 -2.20 -1.74 -0.40
C TRP A 150 -2.62 -1.85 1.06
N PHE A 151 -2.63 -0.75 1.83
CA PHE A 151 -3.23 -0.75 3.17
C PHE A 151 -4.73 -1.06 3.14
N PHE A 152 -5.50 -0.48 2.21
CA PHE A 152 -6.92 -0.84 2.09
C PHE A 152 -7.13 -2.32 1.73
N ILE A 153 -6.27 -2.89 0.89
CA ILE A 153 -6.29 -4.31 0.53
C ILE A 153 -5.95 -5.19 1.74
N GLU A 154 -4.95 -4.81 2.54
CA GLU A 154 -4.60 -5.47 3.80
C GLU A 154 -5.80 -5.47 4.76
N GLN A 155 -6.48 -4.33 4.90
CA GLN A 155 -7.69 -4.22 5.73
C GLN A 155 -8.83 -5.11 5.22
N ASP A 156 -8.99 -5.23 3.90
CA ASP A 156 -10.01 -6.07 3.26
C ASP A 156 -9.82 -7.56 3.49
N LEU A 157 -8.57 -8.01 3.55
CA LEU A 157 -8.23 -9.41 3.80
C LEU A 157 -8.25 -9.72 5.31
N THR A 158 -7.72 -8.81 6.13
CA THR A 158 -7.67 -8.98 7.59
C THR A 158 -9.06 -8.90 8.23
N TYR A 159 -9.86 -7.92 7.83
CA TYR A 159 -11.20 -7.67 8.37
C TYR A 159 -12.28 -8.05 7.34
N TRP A 160 -12.30 -9.34 6.94
CA TRP A 160 -13.09 -9.87 5.82
C TRP A 160 -14.57 -9.42 5.77
N ALA A 161 -15.25 -9.41 6.91
CA ALA A 161 -16.63 -8.96 7.08
C ALA A 161 -16.74 -7.69 7.96
N GLY A 162 -15.59 -7.11 8.29
CA GLY A 162 -15.48 -5.99 9.23
C GLY A 162 -15.37 -4.64 8.54
N GLN A 163 -15.08 -3.63 9.36
CA GLN A 163 -15.05 -2.22 8.95
C GLN A 163 -13.63 -1.70 8.70
N GLY A 164 -12.61 -2.57 8.63
CA GLY A 164 -11.19 -2.17 8.59
C GLY A 164 -10.86 -1.10 7.55
N ARG A 165 -11.29 -1.28 6.29
CA ARG A 165 -11.13 -0.25 5.23
C ARG A 165 -11.74 1.08 5.65
N GLY A 166 -12.98 1.06 6.14
CA GLY A 166 -13.72 2.26 6.54
C GLY A 166 -13.08 2.96 7.73
N MET A 167 -12.54 2.20 8.69
CA MET A 167 -11.81 2.75 9.84
C MET A 167 -10.54 3.49 9.39
N LEU A 168 -9.73 2.87 8.52
CA LEU A 168 -8.54 3.52 7.97
C LEU A 168 -8.92 4.77 7.16
N TYR A 169 -9.97 4.70 6.33
CA TYR A 169 -10.42 5.84 5.56
C TYR A 169 -10.94 6.99 6.42
N ASN A 170 -11.66 6.68 7.51
CA ASN A 170 -12.10 7.71 8.45
C ASN A 170 -10.91 8.36 9.16
N ALA A 171 -9.93 7.58 9.62
CA ALA A 171 -8.70 8.12 10.21
C ALA A 171 -7.96 9.06 9.24
N ILE A 172 -7.91 8.72 7.95
CA ILE A 172 -7.31 9.59 6.91
C ILE A 172 -8.08 10.92 6.77
N LYS A 173 -9.42 10.89 6.80
CA LYS A 173 -10.24 12.12 6.70
C LYS A 173 -10.16 13.01 7.94
N GLU A 174 -9.76 12.45 9.07
CA GLU A 174 -9.61 13.18 10.35
C GLU A 174 -8.27 13.92 10.45
N VAL A 175 -7.30 13.61 9.58
CA VAL A 175 -6.02 14.33 9.45
C VAL A 175 -6.27 15.77 9.04
#